data_AF-A0A972KU60-F1
#
_entry.id   AF-A0A972KU60-F1
#
_cell.length_a   1.000
_cell.length_b   1.000
_cell.length_c   1.000
_cell.angle_alpha   90.00
_cell.angle_beta   90.00
_cell.angle_gamma   90.00
#
_symmetry.space_group_name_H-M   'P 1'
#
loop_
_entity.id
_entity.type
_entity.pdbx_description
1 polymer ?
#
loop_
_entity_poly.entity_id
_entity_poly.type
_entity_poly.pdbx_seq_one_letter_code
_entity_poly.pdbx_strand_id
1 'polypeptide(L)'
;MFGRSSKETTTVSEYIEKKSKLIKKKKKIFRAKIDYALRGEHRHYFSKQDVMALDKNARCKICGMLLSEFRVQHRIDNWTPHLKPIHTDDHQEEKITG
;
A
#
# COMPACT_ATOMS: atom_id res chain seq x y z
N MET A 1 -24.34 -38.83 -17.03
CA MET A 1 -22.86 -38.81 -16.88
C MET A 1 -22.53 -37.96 -15.66
N PHE A 2 -22.28 -38.58 -14.51
CA PHE A 2 -21.91 -37.87 -13.28
C PHE A 2 -20.41 -38.05 -13.03
N GLY A 3 -19.64 -36.99 -13.28
CA GLY A 3 -18.21 -36.95 -12.96
C GLY A 3 -18.01 -36.92 -11.45
N ARG A 4 -17.60 -38.05 -10.88
CA ARG A 4 -17.03 -38.14 -9.53
C ARG A 4 -15.70 -37.37 -9.53
N SER A 5 -15.72 -36.11 -9.11
CA SER A 5 -14.49 -35.38 -8.77
C SER A 5 -13.95 -35.97 -7.47
N SER A 6 -12.82 -36.65 -7.57
CA SER A 6 -12.03 -37.15 -6.44
C SER A 6 -11.81 -36.03 -5.42
N LYS A 7 -12.21 -36.28 -4.17
CA LYS A 7 -11.75 -35.51 -3.02
C LYS A 7 -10.27 -35.83 -2.86
N GLU A 8 -9.41 -34.97 -3.39
CA GLU A 8 -7.97 -35.01 -3.22
C GLU A 8 -7.65 -35.04 -1.72
N THR A 9 -7.13 -36.18 -1.26
CA THR A 9 -6.55 -36.32 0.07
C THR A 9 -5.25 -35.52 0.09
N THR A 10 -5.33 -34.22 0.39
CA THR A 10 -4.13 -33.38 0.57
C THR A 10 -3.23 -34.06 1.61
N THR A 11 -2.03 -34.44 1.19
CA THR A 11 -1.09 -35.14 2.06
C THR A 11 -0.66 -34.22 3.21
N VAL A 12 -0.35 -34.79 4.38
CA VAL A 12 0.04 -34.01 5.57
C VAL A 12 1.25 -33.11 5.27
N SER A 13 2.16 -33.55 4.39
CA SER A 13 3.31 -32.79 3.91
C SER A 13 2.91 -31.52 3.13
N GLU A 14 1.99 -31.62 2.17
CA GLU A 14 1.49 -30.48 1.39
C GLU A 14 0.82 -29.44 2.30
N TYR A 15 0.06 -29.92 3.29
CA TYR A 15 -0.58 -29.03 4.28
C TYR A 15 0.45 -28.26 5.11
N ILE A 16 1.47 -28.96 5.63
CA ILE A 16 2.56 -28.35 6.40
C ILE A 16 3.30 -27.31 5.56
N GLU A 17 3.63 -27.64 4.31
CA GLU A 17 4.32 -26.72 3.41
C GLU A 17 3.49 -25.45 3.15
N LYS A 18 2.20 -25.61 2.84
CA LYS A 18 1.27 -24.49 2.62
C LYS A 18 1.16 -23.60 3.84
N LYS A 19 1.03 -24.17 5.05
CA LYS A 19 0.98 -23.40 6.30
C LYS A 19 2.30 -22.68 6.58
N SER A 20 3.44 -23.32 6.35
CA SER A 20 4.75 -22.71 6.56
C SER A 20 4.96 -21.46 5.67
N LYS A 21 4.53 -21.52 4.40
CA LYS A 21 4.56 -20.38 3.46
C LYS A 21 3.69 -19.22 3.96
N LEU A 22 2.49 -19.51 4.48
CA LEU A 22 1.60 -18.51 5.05
C LEU A 22 2.20 -17.84 6.30
N ILE A 23 2.81 -18.62 7.19
CA ILE A 23 3.48 -18.11 8.40
C ILE A 23 4.63 -17.18 8.01
N LYS A 24 5.50 -17.60 7.07
CA LYS A 24 6.60 -16.76 6.56
C LYS A 24 6.08 -15.44 6.00
N LYS A 25 5.02 -15.47 5.18
CA LYS A 25 4.39 -14.27 4.61
C LYS A 25 3.85 -13.34 5.70
N LYS A 26 3.13 -13.88 6.69
CA LYS A 26 2.60 -13.09 7.83
C LYS A 26 3.72 -12.45 8.64
N LYS A 27 4.78 -13.18 8.95
CA LYS A 27 5.95 -12.65 9.69
C LYS A 27 6.60 -11.47 8.95
N LYS A 28 6.76 -11.56 7.63
CA LYS A 28 7.32 -10.46 6.81
C LYS A 28 6.44 -9.20 6.86
N ILE A 29 5.12 -9.36 6.73
CA ILE A 29 4.18 -8.23 6.81
C ILE A 29 4.17 -7.61 8.20
N PHE A 30 4.21 -8.44 9.24
CA PHE A 30 4.24 -7.97 10.62
C PHE A 30 5.51 -7.16 10.91
N ARG A 31 6.68 -7.65 10.48
CA ARG A 31 7.94 -6.90 10.58
C ARG A 31 7.86 -5.56 9.86
N ALA A 32 7.35 -5.53 8.63
CA ALA A 32 7.18 -4.29 7.88
C ALA A 32 6.20 -3.29 8.55
N LYS A 33 5.19 -3.77 9.28
CA LYS A 33 4.31 -2.91 10.10
C LYS A 33 5.02 -2.31 11.31
N ILE A 34 5.86 -3.10 11.99
CA ILE A 34 6.69 -2.59 13.08
C ILE A 34 7.69 -1.56 12.54
N ASP A 35 8.37 -1.88 11.45
CA ASP A 35 9.33 -0.97 10.83
C ASP A 35 8.65 0.36 10.44
N TYR A 36 7.44 0.31 9.88
CA TYR A 36 6.62 1.50 9.62
C TYR A 36 6.28 2.29 10.89
N ALA A 37 5.83 1.62 11.95
CA ALA A 37 5.48 2.28 13.21
C ALA A 37 6.69 2.96 13.87
N LEU A 38 7.90 2.40 13.69
CA LEU A 38 9.13 2.94 14.27
C LEU A 38 9.79 4.04 13.43
N ARG A 39 9.78 3.90 12.10
CA ARG A 39 10.55 4.78 11.19
C ARG A 39 9.66 5.67 10.32
N GLY A 40 8.35 5.46 10.28
CA GLY A 40 7.43 6.14 9.38
C GLY A 40 7.54 5.74 7.91
N GLU A 41 8.68 5.16 7.49
CA GLU A 41 8.92 4.74 6.11
C GLU A 41 8.62 3.26 5.90
N HIS A 42 7.99 2.95 4.77
CA HIS A 42 7.80 1.57 4.33
C HIS A 42 7.48 1.50 2.84
N ARG A 43 7.62 0.31 2.25
CA ARG A 43 7.15 0.04 0.89
C ARG A 43 5.66 -0.30 0.90
N HIS A 44 4.89 0.35 0.05
CA HIS A 44 3.46 0.06 -0.09
C HIS A 44 3.23 -1.31 -0.73
N TYR A 45 2.45 -2.17 -0.08
CA TYR A 45 2.10 -3.49 -0.58
C TYR A 45 0.59 -3.62 -0.77
N PHE A 46 0.15 -3.82 -2.00
CA PHE A 46 -1.24 -4.02 -2.37
C PHE A 46 -1.48 -5.49 -2.75
N SER A 47 -2.65 -6.03 -2.39
CA SER A 47 -3.02 -7.40 -2.78
C SER A 47 -3.38 -7.43 -4.26
N LYS A 48 -2.83 -8.38 -5.03
CA LYS A 48 -3.17 -8.54 -6.46
C LYS A 48 -4.69 -8.71 -6.66
N GLN A 49 -5.35 -9.47 -5.80
CA GLN A 49 -6.80 -9.68 -5.86
C GLN A 49 -7.56 -8.37 -5.65
N ASP A 50 -7.14 -7.55 -4.69
CA ASP A 50 -7.78 -6.27 -4.39
C ASP A 50 -7.54 -5.27 -5.53
N VAL A 51 -6.39 -5.35 -6.23
CA VAL A 51 -6.07 -4.47 -7.38
C VAL A 51 -6.86 -4.86 -8.63
N MET A 52 -7.13 -6.15 -8.84
CA MET A 52 -7.91 -6.64 -9.99
C MET A 52 -9.42 -6.46 -9.79
N ALA A 53 -9.88 -6.32 -8.54
CA ALA A 53 -11.26 -5.98 -8.24
C ALA A 53 -11.53 -4.52 -8.60
N LEU A 54 -12.05 -4.28 -9.81
CA LEU A 54 -12.39 -2.95 -10.35
C LEU A 54 -13.23 -2.08 -9.41
N ASP A 55 -14.01 -2.71 -8.54
CA ASP A 55 -14.98 -2.07 -7.65
C ASP A 55 -14.40 -1.70 -6.27
N LYS A 56 -13.14 -2.07 -5.98
CA LYS A 56 -12.54 -1.84 -4.66
C LYS A 56 -11.18 -1.17 -4.78
N ASN A 57 -11.05 0.00 -4.16
CA ASN A 57 -9.75 0.63 -3.98
C ASN A 57 -8.88 -0.24 -3.05
N ALA A 58 -7.85 -0.86 -3.62
CA ALA A 58 -6.91 -1.67 -2.86
C ALA A 58 -6.22 -0.84 -1.77
N ARG A 59 -6.10 -1.39 -0.57
CA ARG A 59 -5.41 -0.76 0.56
C ARG A 59 -4.03 -1.36 0.78
N CYS A 60 -3.07 -0.52 1.14
CA CYS A 60 -1.76 -0.96 1.56
C CYS A 60 -1.89 -1.84 2.81
N LYS A 61 -1.30 -3.05 2.78
CA LYS A 61 -1.36 -3.98 3.92
C LYS A 61 -0.55 -3.51 5.13
N ILE A 62 0.31 -2.49 4.97
CA ILE A 62 1.16 -1.95 6.03
C ILE A 62 0.49 -0.74 6.69
N CYS A 63 0.40 0.40 5.98
CA CYS A 63 -0.15 1.66 6.49
C CYS A 63 -1.64 1.90 6.23
N GLY A 64 -2.30 1.08 5.39
CA GLY A 64 -3.73 1.26 5.08
C GLY A 64 -4.06 2.29 3.99
N MET A 65 -3.09 3.05 3.48
CA MET A 65 -3.27 4.01 2.38
C MET A 65 -3.94 3.37 1.16
N LEU A 66 -4.85 4.10 0.51
CA LEU A 66 -5.51 3.64 -0.71
C LEU A 66 -4.53 3.66 -1.89
N LEU A 67 -4.70 2.73 -2.83
CA LEU A 67 -3.91 2.72 -4.06
C LEU A 67 -4.13 3.97 -4.91
N SER A 68 -5.36 4.51 -4.89
CA SER A 68 -5.68 5.77 -5.56
C SER A 68 -4.89 6.94 -4.97
N GLU A 69 -4.87 7.07 -3.64
CA GLU A 69 -4.08 8.08 -2.92
C GLU A 69 -2.60 7.93 -3.24
N PHE A 70 -2.06 6.71 -3.17
CA PHE A 70 -0.66 6.44 -3.50
C PHE A 70 -0.30 6.86 -4.94
N ARG A 71 -1.18 6.60 -5.90
CA ARG A 71 -0.97 7.01 -7.30
C ARG A 71 -0.99 8.53 -7.48
N VAL A 72 -1.86 9.23 -6.75
CA VAL A 72 -1.92 10.70 -6.79
C VAL A 72 -0.67 11.28 -6.15
N GLN A 73 -0.27 10.80 -4.96
CA GLN A 73 0.94 11.25 -4.29
C GLN A 73 2.17 11.03 -5.16
N HIS A 74 2.36 9.83 -5.71
CA HIS A 74 3.49 9.53 -6.58
C HIS A 74 3.47 10.37 -7.87
N ARG A 75 2.28 10.70 -8.40
CA ARG A 75 2.17 11.62 -9.53
C ARG A 75 2.67 12.99 -9.11
N ILE A 76 2.16 13.55 -8.01
CA ILE A 76 2.58 14.85 -7.49
C ILE A 76 4.09 14.87 -7.27
N ASP A 77 4.64 13.89 -6.56
CA ASP A 77 6.08 13.78 -6.28
C ASP A 77 6.93 13.78 -7.55
N ASN A 78 6.45 13.14 -8.63
CA ASN A 78 7.11 13.17 -9.94
C ASN A 78 7.02 14.53 -10.63
N TRP A 79 5.95 15.30 -10.42
CA TRP A 79 5.79 16.63 -11.00
C TRP A 79 6.44 17.72 -10.16
N THR A 80 6.66 17.51 -8.86
CA THR A 80 7.27 18.48 -7.93
C THR A 80 8.55 19.13 -8.47
N PRO A 81 9.50 18.41 -9.12
CA PRO A 81 10.68 19.04 -9.72
C PRO A 81 10.39 20.03 -10.85
N HIS A 82 9.20 19.93 -11.46
CA HIS A 82 8.75 20.77 -12.57
C HIS A 82 7.76 21.86 -12.15
N LEU A 83 7.30 21.85 -10.90
CA LEU A 83 6.41 22.87 -10.36
C LEU A 83 7.26 24.05 -9.89
N LYS A 84 6.96 25.26 -10.40
CA LYS A 84 7.54 26.49 -9.87
C LYS A 84 6.82 26.83 -8.56
N PRO A 85 7.54 27.15 -7.48
CA PRO A 85 6.90 27.67 -6.27
C PRO A 85 6.19 28.97 -6.64
N ILE A 86 4.91 29.06 -6.29
CA ILE A 86 4.16 30.31 -6.37
C ILE A 86 4.61 31.14 -5.17
N HIS A 87 5.49 32.11 -5.40
CA HIS A 87 5.76 33.15 -4.42
C HIS A 87 4.54 34.07 -4.40
N THR A 88 3.70 33.94 -3.37
CA THR A 88 2.69 34.94 -3.05
C THR A 88 3.38 36.06 -2.27
N ASP A 89 4.15 36.88 -2.98
CA ASP A 89 4.64 38.17 -2.47
C ASP A 89 3.65 39.24 -2.89
N ASP A 90 2.47 39.28 -2.27
CA ASP A 90 1.53 40.38 -2.44
C ASP A 90 0.76 40.59 -1.13
N HIS A 91 1.40 41.25 -0.17
CA HIS A 91 0.77 42.25 0.70
C HIS A 91 1.87 43.17 1.25
N GLN A 92 2.25 44.17 0.43
CA GLN A 92 2.74 45.43 0.96
C GLN A 92 1.59 46.08 1.77
N GLU A 93 1.58 45.93 3.08
CA GLU A 93 0.93 46.91 3.95
C GLU A 93 1.96 48.00 4.26
N GLU A 94 1.96 49.01 3.39
CA GLU A 94 2.45 50.34 3.72
C GLU A 94 1.65 50.95 4.88
N LYS A 95 2.38 51.66 5.75
CA LYS A 95 1.91 52.69 6.72
C LYS A 95 1.21 52.08 7.94
N ILE A 96 1.60 52.42 9.17
CA ILE A 96 1.60 53.77 9.73
C ILE A 96 2.66 53.83 10.84
N THR A 97 3.59 54.77 10.71
CA THR A 97 4.34 55.34 11.83
C THR A 97 3.38 56.12 12.72
N GLY A 98 3.36 55.82 14.01
CA GLY A 98 2.71 56.58 15.07
C GLY A 98 3.58 56.55 16.31
#